data_AF-A0A0W0VS32-F1
#
_entry.id   AF-A0A0W0VS32-F1
#
_cell.length_a   1.000
_cell.length_b   1.000
_cell.length_c   1.000
_cell.angle_alpha   90.00
_cell.angle_beta   90.00
_cell.angle_gamma   90.00
#
_symmetry.space_group_name_H-M   'P 1'
#
loop_
_entity.id
_entity.type
_entity.pdbx_description
1 polymer ?
#
loop_
_entity_poly.entity_id
_entity_poly.type
_entity_poly.pdbx_seq_one_letter_code
_entity_poly.pdbx_strand_id
1 'polypeptide(L)' 'MPWKECNKVDEKIKFVARLLDGEQMSTLCQEFGISRKTGYKIYDRYKHSGLEGLNDRSRDRIDMLINFHSSWKKKY' A
#
# COMPACT_ATOMS: atom_id res chain seq x y z
N MET A 1 -19.59 -19.70 -3.60
CA MET A 1 -18.27 -20.34 -3.43
C MET A 1 -17.23 -19.25 -3.14
N PRO A 2 -16.55 -19.26 -1.98
CA PRO A 2 -15.81 -18.11 -1.48
C PRO A 2 -14.38 -18.15 -2.01
N TRP A 3 -14.18 -17.72 -3.26
CA TRP A 3 -12.84 -17.75 -3.85
C TRP A 3 -12.12 -16.40 -3.71
N LYS A 4 -11.11 -16.44 -2.84
CA LYS A 4 -9.82 -15.74 -2.84
C LYS A 4 -9.83 -14.23 -3.11
N GLU A 5 -10.10 -13.47 -2.06
CA GLU A 5 -9.58 -12.10 -1.92
C GLU A 5 -8.04 -12.03 -1.85
N CYS A 6 -7.34 -13.18 -1.75
CA CYS A 6 -5.88 -13.27 -1.63
C CYS A 6 -5.11 -12.59 -2.78
N ASN A 7 -5.64 -12.54 -4.00
CA ASN A 7 -4.84 -12.12 -5.15
C ASN A 7 -4.33 -10.67 -5.03
N LYS A 8 -5.17 -9.76 -4.51
CA LYS A 8 -4.82 -8.34 -4.38
C LYS A 8 -3.90 -8.05 -3.21
N VAL A 9 -4.05 -8.77 -2.09
CA VAL A 9 -3.19 -8.60 -0.92
C VAL A 9 -1.80 -9.16 -1.22
N ASP A 10 -1.74 -10.34 -1.83
CA ASP A 10 -0.48 -10.98 -2.22
C ASP A 10 0.31 -10.12 -3.22
N GLU A 11 -0.36 -9.49 -4.18
CA GLU A 11 0.28 -8.55 -5.11
C GLU A 11 0.85 -7.31 -4.40
N LYS A 12 0.14 -6.74 -3.42
CA LYS A 12 0.66 -5.61 -2.63
C LYS A 12 1.84 -6.02 -1.76
N ILE A 13 1.82 -7.22 -1.19
CA ILE A 13 2.94 -7.76 -0.40
C ILE A 13 4.18 -7.90 -1.29
N LYS A 14 4.03 -8.49 -2.48
CA LYS A 14 5.12 -8.60 -3.46
C LYS A 14 5.66 -7.24 -3.88
N PHE A 15 4.78 -6.26 -4.11
CA PHE A 15 5.16 -4.90 -4.45
C PHE A 15 6.03 -4.26 -3.35
N VAL A 16 5.60 -4.37 -2.09
CA VAL A 16 6.36 -3.83 -0.95
C VAL A 16 7.67 -4.56 -0.75
N ALA A 17 7.70 -5.89 -0.86
CA ALA A 17 8.93 -6.68 -0.72
C ALA A 17 9.99 -6.23 -1.72
N ARG A 18 9.64 -6.13 -3.01
CA ARG A 18 10.58 -5.65 -4.05
C ARG A 18 11.02 -4.20 -3.85
N LEU A 19 10.13 -3.35 -3.35
CA LEU A 19 10.46 -1.96 -3.01
C LEU A 19 11.46 -1.90 -1.84
N LEU A 20 11.37 -2.82 -0.87
CA LEU A 20 12.32 -2.94 0.23
C LEU A 20 13.66 -3.56 -0.19
N ASP A 21 13.66 -4.40 -1.23
CA ASP A 21 14.88 -4.92 -1.87
C ASP A 21 15.66 -3.82 -2.63
N GLY A 22 15.12 -2.60 -2.71
CA GLY A 22 15.79 -1.44 -3.28
C GLY A 22 15.41 -1.12 -4.71
N GLU A 23 14.39 -1.79 -5.26
CA GLU A 23 13.89 -1.46 -6.59
C GLU A 23 13.21 -0.07 -6.64
N GLN A 24 13.24 0.54 -7.82
CA GLN A 24 12.72 1.89 -8.01
C GLN A 24 11.20 1.90 -8.11
N MET A 25 10.56 2.82 -7.38
CA MET A 25 9.10 3.00 -7.36
C MET A 25 8.49 3.12 -8.77
N SER A 26 9.15 3.83 -9.68
CA SER A 26 8.65 4.02 -11.05
C SER A 26 8.59 2.73 -11.86
N THR A 27 9.64 1.90 -11.78
CA THR A 27 9.72 0.62 -12.51
C THR A 27 8.71 -0.36 -11.95
N LEU A 28 8.65 -0.51 -10.63
CA LEU A 28 7.68 -1.38 -9.97
C LEU A 28 6.23 -0.98 -10.27
N CYS A 29 5.91 0.33 -10.29
CA CYS A 29 4.55 0.76 -10.62
C CYS A 29 4.15 0.37 -12.06
N GLN A 30 5.10 0.43 -13.01
CA GLN A 30 4.85 0.00 -14.39
C GLN A 30 4.66 -1.52 -14.49
N GLU A 31 5.51 -2.30 -13.82
CA GLU A 31 5.44 -3.76 -13.83
C GLU A 31 4.15 -4.30 -13.18
N PHE A 32 3.73 -3.68 -12.07
CA PHE A 32 2.49 -4.06 -11.37
C PHE A 32 1.25 -3.40 -11.97
N GLY A 33 1.37 -2.61 -13.05
CA GLY A 33 0.24 -1.97 -13.72
C GLY A 33 -0.52 -0.94 -12.86
N ILE A 34 0.15 -0.33 -11.87
CA ILE A 34 -0.45 0.65 -10.96
C ILE A 34 0.11 2.05 -11.20
N SER A 35 -0.69 3.07 -10.85
CA SER A 35 -0.17 4.44 -10.85
C SER A 35 0.87 4.64 -9.72
N ARG A 36 1.85 5.53 -9.93
CA ARG A 36 2.82 5.91 -8.88
C ARG A 36 2.13 6.40 -7.60
N LYS A 37 1.02 7.14 -7.73
CA LYS A 37 0.22 7.61 -6.59
C LYS A 37 -0.35 6.45 -5.77
N THR A 38 -0.75 5.37 -6.43
CA THR A 38 -1.19 4.13 -5.77
C THR A 38 -0.01 3.44 -5.07
N GLY A 39 1.14 3.33 -5.75
CA GLY A 39 2.36 2.74 -5.18
C GLY A 39 2.80 3.44 -3.89
N TYR A 40 2.85 4.78 -3.87
CA TYR A 40 3.16 5.54 -2.67
C TYR A 40 2.16 5.30 -1.53
N LYS A 41 0.85 5.22 -1.82
CA LYS A 41 -0.16 4.92 -0.80
C LYS A 41 -0.01 3.53 -0.20
N ILE A 42 0.33 2.53 -1.02
CA ILE A 42 0.59 1.16 -0.56
C ILE A 42 1.80 1.16 0.39
N TYR A 43 2.87 1.83 0.00
CA TYR A 43 4.08 1.91 0.83
C TYR A 43 3.88 2.70 2.13
N ASP A 44 3.14 3.81 2.08
CA ASP A 44 2.80 4.60 3.26
C ASP A 44 1.99 3.79 4.28
N ARG A 45 0.95 3.07 3.81
CA ARG A 45 0.18 2.14 4.65
C ARG A 45 1.06 1.06 5.26
N TYR A 46 1.99 0.51 4.50
CA TYR A 46 2.95 -0.46 5.02
C TYR A 46 3.86 0.15 6.10
N LYS A 47 4.35 1.39 5.91
CA LYS A 47 5.15 2.08 6.93
C LYS A 47 4.39 2.36 8.22
N HIS A 48 3.08 2.59 8.13
CA HIS A 48 2.24 2.91 9.27
C HIS A 48 1.70 1.68 10.01
N SER A 49 1.30 0.63 9.29
CA SER A 49 0.56 -0.52 9.86
C SER A 49 1.14 -1.88 9.44
N GLY A 50 2.30 -1.92 8.80
CA GLY A 50 2.94 -3.16 8.34
C GLY A 50 2.08 -3.92 7.32
N LEU A 51 2.15 -5.25 7.37
CA LEU A 51 1.40 -6.13 6.46
C LEU A 51 -0.13 -6.01 6.65
N GLU A 52 -0.59 -5.68 7.85
CA GLU A 52 -2.02 -5.48 8.12
C GLU A 52 -2.61 -4.29 7.35
N GLY A 53 -1.78 -3.28 7.04
CA GLY A 53 -2.17 -2.13 6.21
C GLY A 53 -2.40 -2.46 4.73
N LEU A 54 -2.02 -3.66 4.28
CA LEU A 54 -2.17 -4.11 2.90
C LEU A 54 -3.45 -4.93 2.67
N ASN A 55 -4.03 -5.49 3.74
CA ASN A 55 -5.31 -6.18 3.71
C ASN A 55 -6.42 -5.25 3.19
N ASP A 56 -7.30 -5.79 2.34
CA ASP A 56 -8.37 -5.02 1.69
C ASP A 56 -9.47 -4.70 2.71
N ARG A 57 -9.26 -3.66 3.51
CA ARG A 57 -10.36 -3.00 4.22
C ARG A 57 -11.20 -2.30 3.15
N SER A 58 -12.14 -3.07 2.62
CA SER A 58 -13.07 -2.67 1.59
C SER A 58 -13.54 -1.24 1.81
N ARG A 59 -13.24 -0.38 0.83
CA ARG A 59 -13.86 0.92 0.60
C ARG A 59 -13.97 1.80 1.84
N ASP A 60 -12.95 2.61 2.12
CA ASP A 60 -13.24 3.83 2.84
C ASP A 60 -12.57 5.06 2.24
N ARG A 61 -13.44 5.86 1.63
CA ARG A 61 -13.29 7.30 1.43
C ARG A 61 -12.87 8.00 2.75
N ILE A 62 -13.07 7.34 3.90
CA ILE A 62 -12.75 7.76 5.27
C ILE A 62 -11.30 7.48 5.68
N ASP A 63 -10.65 6.41 5.18
CA ASP A 63 -9.26 6.04 5.56
C ASP A 63 -8.22 7.09 5.08
N MET A 64 -8.57 7.93 4.09
CA MET A 64 -7.75 9.09 3.74
C MET A 64 -7.76 10.18 4.82
N LEU A 65 -8.85 10.35 5.58
CA LEU A 65 -8.97 11.41 6.58
C LEU A 65 -8.27 11.05 7.90
N ILE A 66 -8.33 9.78 8.31
CA ILE A 66 -7.68 9.29 9.54
C ILE A 66 -6.14 9.28 9.36
N ASN A 67 -5.65 8.87 8.18
CA ASN A 67 -4.22 8.79 7.93
C ASN A 67 -3.59 10.15 7.56
N PHE A 68 -4.36 11.12 7.07
CA PHE A 68 -3.88 12.50 6.90
C PHE A 68 -3.49 13.14 8.24
N HIS A 69 -4.22 12.83 9.33
CA HIS A 69 -3.92 13.37 10.66
C HIS A 69 -2.67 12.74 11.31
N SER A 70 -2.29 11.52 10.90
CA SER A 70 -1.12 10.80 11.43
C SER A 70 0.20 11.22 10.77
N SER A 71 0.14 11.75 9.54
CA SER A 71 1.30 12.26 8.80
C SER A 71 1.92 13.53 9.42
N TRP A 72 1.12 14.33 10.14
CA TRP A 72 1.58 15.59 10.76
C TRP A 72 2.27 15.43 12.13
N LYS A 73 2.08 14.30 12.83
CA LYS A 73 2.65 14.10 14.18
C LYS A 73 4.11 13.65 14.21
N LYS A 74 4.73 13.35 13.06
CA LYS A 74 6.15 12.95 12.98
C LYS A 74 7.08 14.03 12.43
N LYS A 75 6.59 15.27 12.31
CA LYS A 75 7.38 16.41 11.80
C LYS A 75 7.50 17.59 12.79
N TYR A 76 7.23 17.35 14.07
CA TYR A 76 7.60 18.23 15.18
C TYR A 76 8.07 17.39 16.36
#